data_AF-A0A963HF47-F1
#
_entry.id   AF-A0A963HF47-F1
#
_cell.length_a   1.000
_cell.length_b   1.000
_cell.length_c   1.000
_cell.angle_alpha   90.00
_cell.angle_beta   90.00
_cell.angle_gamma   90.00
#
_symmetry.space_group_name_H-M   'P 1'
#
loop_
_entity.id
_entity.type
_entity.pdbx_description
1 polymer ?
#
loop_
_entity_poly.entity_id
_entity_poly.type
_entity_poly.pdbx_seq_one_letter_code
_entity_poly.pdbx_strand_id
1 'polypeptide(L)'
;RHVPEGARVIRDIAFSGNGEATSAEVFPEAVALVLRLRDEFGLSSQAVPVRLITNGSLLAQGHVQEGVRRLGEAGGEVWFKVDGGSVEAIERINGVRLEPAAVARNLARCAELCPTWVQTCMFRWDGALPTDTDIDAWLAVLEAAGTERLRGVLLYGVARPSMQAEAPRISTLTVDELEAIAERARKKGLTVRVSP
;
A
#
# COMPACT_ATOMS: atom_id res chain seq x y z
N ARG A 1 -14.12 26.21 4.16
CA ARG A 1 -14.31 26.81 5.51
C ARG A 1 -14.57 25.76 6.62
N HIS A 2 -14.68 24.47 6.32
CA HIS A 2 -15.07 23.41 7.28
C HIS A 2 -13.92 22.73 8.04
N VAL A 3 -12.67 23.19 7.86
CA VAL A 3 -11.47 22.62 8.50
C VAL A 3 -10.80 23.72 9.34
N PRO A 4 -10.30 23.42 10.56
CA PRO A 4 -9.55 24.37 11.39
C PRO A 4 -8.43 25.03 10.59
N GLU A 5 -8.14 26.32 10.84
CA GLU A 5 -7.22 27.11 10.03
C GLU A 5 -5.84 26.46 9.87
N GLY A 6 -5.26 25.93 10.95
CA GLY A 6 -3.98 25.21 10.92
C GLY A 6 -3.99 23.85 10.21
N ALA A 7 -5.15 23.31 9.86
CA ALA A 7 -5.31 22.05 9.13
C ALA A 7 -5.68 22.26 7.65
N ARG A 8 -5.74 23.51 7.15
CA ARG A 8 -6.00 23.85 5.75
C ARG A 8 -4.74 23.79 4.89
N VAL A 9 -4.02 22.68 4.99
CA VAL A 9 -2.79 22.44 4.22
C VAL A 9 -2.97 21.21 3.35
N ILE A 10 -2.55 21.29 2.09
CA ILE A 10 -2.48 20.11 1.21
C ILE A 10 -1.27 19.31 1.66
N ARG A 11 -1.48 18.05 2.05
CA ARG A 11 -0.42 17.15 2.53
C ARG A 11 0.15 16.27 1.44
N ASP A 12 -0.69 15.92 0.46
CA ASP A 12 -0.38 15.06 -0.67
C ASP A 12 -1.53 15.11 -1.68
N ILE A 13 -1.27 14.55 -2.85
CA ILE A 13 -2.29 14.24 -3.87
C ILE A 13 -2.21 12.73 -4.11
N ALA A 14 -3.32 12.00 -3.99
CA ALA A 14 -3.29 10.54 -4.04
C ALA A 14 -4.23 9.94 -5.10
N PHE A 15 -3.73 8.96 -5.84
CA PHE A 15 -4.56 7.98 -6.55
C PHE A 15 -5.00 6.90 -5.55
N SER A 16 -6.20 7.03 -4.98
CA SER A 16 -6.66 6.23 -3.82
C SER A 16 -8.16 5.86 -3.83
N GLY A 17 -8.80 5.88 -5.00
CA GLY A 17 -10.24 5.62 -5.14
C GLY A 17 -10.66 4.15 -4.93
N ASN A 18 -11.95 3.86 -5.19
CA ASN A 18 -12.54 2.53 -5.01
C ASN A 18 -12.12 1.49 -6.09
N GLY A 19 -11.49 1.93 -7.18
CA GLY A 19 -10.95 1.06 -8.22
C GLY A 19 -9.43 0.91 -8.13
N GLU A 20 -8.88 0.04 -8.96
CA GLU A 20 -7.42 -0.07 -9.12
C GLU A 20 -6.94 0.92 -10.20
N ALA A 21 -6.14 1.91 -9.78
CA ALA A 21 -5.70 2.99 -10.66
C ALA A 21 -4.87 2.48 -11.84
N THR A 22 -4.04 1.45 -11.62
CA THR A 22 -3.20 0.86 -12.68
C THR A 22 -4.00 0.08 -13.74
N SER A 23 -5.27 -0.21 -13.48
CA SER A 23 -6.17 -0.87 -14.44
C SER A 23 -6.81 0.10 -15.44
N ALA A 24 -6.68 1.42 -15.22
CA ALA A 24 -7.16 2.40 -16.18
C ALA A 24 -6.16 2.54 -17.34
N GLU A 25 -6.62 2.42 -18.59
CA GLU A 25 -5.77 2.59 -19.78
C GLU A 25 -5.05 3.96 -19.78
N VAL A 26 -5.75 4.99 -19.29
CA VAL A 26 -5.26 6.37 -19.18
C VAL A 26 -4.36 6.63 -17.97
N PHE A 27 -3.94 5.58 -17.24
CA PHE A 27 -3.16 5.72 -16.01
C PHE A 27 -1.89 6.57 -16.19
N PRO A 28 -1.04 6.34 -17.20
CA PRO A 28 0.18 7.13 -17.39
C PRO A 28 -0.10 8.61 -17.70
N GLU A 29 -1.15 8.88 -18.47
CA GLU A 29 -1.61 10.21 -18.83
C GLU A 29 -2.17 10.94 -17.59
N ALA A 30 -2.93 10.23 -16.76
CA ALA A 30 -3.46 10.78 -15.51
C ALA A 30 -2.32 11.13 -14.54
N VAL A 31 -1.30 10.29 -14.40
CA VAL A 31 -0.09 10.59 -13.62
C VAL A 31 0.60 11.85 -14.16
N ALA A 32 0.86 11.91 -15.48
CA ALA A 32 1.51 13.06 -16.10
C ALA A 32 0.71 14.36 -15.90
N LEU A 33 -0.62 14.30 -16.02
CA LEU A 33 -1.50 15.44 -15.80
C LEU A 33 -1.44 15.93 -14.36
N VAL A 34 -1.54 15.03 -13.38
CA VAL A 34 -1.49 15.41 -11.95
C VAL A 34 -0.14 16.01 -11.58
N LEU A 35 0.97 15.43 -12.05
CA LEU A 35 2.31 15.96 -11.81
C LEU A 35 2.48 17.36 -12.40
N ARG A 36 2.04 17.56 -13.65
CA ARG A 36 2.08 18.87 -14.30
C ARG A 36 1.28 19.91 -13.52
N LEU A 37 0.06 19.57 -13.08
CA LEU A 37 -0.78 20.48 -12.33
C LEU A 37 -0.18 20.80 -10.95
N ARG A 38 0.34 19.81 -10.23
CA ARG A 38 1.04 20.04 -8.96
C ARG A 38 2.14 21.10 -9.13
N ASP A 39 2.95 20.98 -10.17
CA ASP A 39 4.07 21.88 -10.44
C ASP A 39 3.57 23.27 -10.91
N GLU A 40 2.53 23.33 -11.76
CA GLU A 40 1.90 24.57 -12.22
C GLU A 40 1.33 25.40 -11.06
N PHE A 41 0.78 24.75 -10.04
CA PHE A 41 0.30 25.39 -8.81
C PHE A 41 1.41 25.67 -7.79
N GLY A 42 2.68 25.44 -8.14
CA GLY A 42 3.84 25.73 -7.27
C GLY A 42 3.94 24.83 -6.04
N LEU A 43 3.31 23.65 -6.06
CA LEU A 43 3.35 22.70 -4.96
C LEU A 43 4.62 21.83 -5.07
N SER A 44 5.64 22.12 -4.25
CA SER A 44 6.87 21.32 -4.23
C SER A 44 6.58 19.85 -3.91
N SER A 45 7.23 18.92 -4.62
CA SER A 45 7.12 17.47 -4.38
C SER A 45 7.55 17.06 -2.97
N GLN A 46 8.42 17.83 -2.31
CA GLN A 46 8.82 17.59 -0.92
C GLN A 46 7.70 17.94 0.07
N ALA A 47 6.88 18.94 -0.23
CA ALA A 47 5.80 19.40 0.63
C ALA A 47 4.47 18.68 0.33
N VAL A 48 4.23 18.40 -0.95
CA VAL A 48 3.00 17.78 -1.48
C VAL A 48 3.38 16.67 -2.45
N PRO A 49 3.83 15.50 -1.95
CA PRO A 49 4.12 14.35 -2.80
C PRO A 49 2.85 13.86 -3.49
N VAL A 50 3.02 13.30 -4.69
CA VAL A 50 1.95 12.52 -5.33
C VAL A 50 2.11 11.06 -4.94
N ARG A 51 1.00 10.42 -4.54
CA ARG A 51 0.99 9.03 -4.07
C ARG A 51 0.14 8.16 -4.97
N LEU A 52 0.61 6.96 -5.24
CA LEU A 52 -0.20 5.88 -5.81
C LEU A 52 -0.48 4.84 -4.74
N ILE A 53 -1.75 4.56 -4.46
CA ILE A 53 -2.13 3.42 -3.63
C ILE A 53 -2.65 2.32 -4.57
N THR A 54 -1.99 1.17 -4.61
CA THR A 54 -2.26 0.11 -5.61
C THR A 54 -2.12 -1.27 -5.01
N ASN A 55 -2.90 -2.24 -5.50
CA ASN A 55 -2.70 -3.68 -5.25
C ASN A 55 -1.70 -4.33 -6.22
N GLY A 56 -1.11 -3.54 -7.14
CA GLY A 56 -0.12 -4.01 -8.11
C GLY A 56 -0.69 -4.75 -9.32
N SER A 57 -2.01 -4.69 -9.56
CA SER A 57 -2.60 -5.24 -10.78
C SER A 57 -1.95 -4.63 -12.02
N LEU A 58 -1.78 -5.44 -13.05
CA LEU A 58 -1.19 -5.05 -14.34
C LEU A 58 0.21 -4.43 -14.28
N LEU A 59 0.91 -4.48 -13.14
CA LEU A 59 2.25 -3.88 -13.01
C LEU A 59 3.30 -4.52 -13.94
N ALA A 60 3.03 -5.71 -14.47
CA ALA A 60 3.86 -6.32 -15.50
C ALA A 60 3.77 -5.61 -16.87
N GLN A 61 2.74 -4.78 -17.09
CA GLN A 61 2.51 -4.09 -18.35
C GLN A 61 3.39 -2.84 -18.47
N GLY A 62 3.97 -2.62 -19.65
CA GLY A 62 4.89 -1.51 -19.89
C GLY A 62 4.26 -0.13 -19.66
N HIS A 63 2.99 0.04 -20.04
CA HIS A 63 2.29 1.31 -19.82
C HIS A 63 2.13 1.61 -18.31
N VAL A 64 1.79 0.62 -17.49
CA VAL A 64 1.71 0.81 -16.03
C VAL A 64 3.08 1.17 -15.45
N GLN A 65 4.14 0.46 -15.85
CA GLN A 65 5.50 0.75 -15.40
C GLN A 65 5.93 2.16 -15.77
N GLU A 66 5.55 2.64 -16.96
CA GLU A 66 5.81 4.01 -17.40
C GLU A 66 5.15 5.04 -16.47
N GLY A 67 3.89 4.83 -16.10
CA GLY A 67 3.20 5.70 -15.13
C GLY A 67 3.89 5.69 -13.75
N VAL A 68 4.26 4.52 -13.24
CA VAL A 68 4.94 4.38 -11.93
C VAL A 68 6.34 5.01 -11.95
N ARG A 69 7.10 4.81 -13.03
CA ARG A 69 8.43 5.43 -13.22
C ARG A 69 8.35 6.95 -13.22
N ARG A 70 7.41 7.53 -13.98
CA ARG A 70 7.17 8.99 -13.99
C ARG A 70 6.85 9.53 -12.60
N LEU A 71 6.03 8.80 -11.85
CA LEU A 71 5.71 9.16 -10.47
C LEU A 71 6.98 9.20 -9.60
N GLY A 72 7.82 8.16 -9.67
CA GLY A 72 9.08 8.10 -8.92
C GLY A 72 10.06 9.22 -9.27
N GLU A 73 10.26 9.47 -10.58
CA GLU A 73 11.14 10.54 -11.07
C GLU A 73 10.69 11.94 -10.62
N ALA A 74 9.38 12.14 -10.44
CA ALA A 74 8.80 13.40 -9.99
C ALA A 74 8.69 13.52 -8.45
N GLY A 75 9.40 12.68 -7.70
CA GLY A 75 9.44 12.68 -6.23
C GLY A 75 8.17 12.17 -5.57
N GLY A 76 7.36 11.38 -6.28
CA GLY A 76 6.23 10.66 -5.72
C GLY A 76 6.63 9.38 -5.00
N GLU A 77 5.64 8.69 -4.48
CA GLU A 77 5.81 7.39 -3.82
C GLU A 77 4.62 6.45 -4.06
N VAL A 78 4.85 5.15 -3.92
CA VAL A 78 3.82 4.13 -4.00
C VAL A 78 3.55 3.53 -2.62
N TRP A 79 2.28 3.36 -2.29
CA TRP A 79 1.81 2.55 -1.17
C TRP A 79 1.19 1.28 -1.74
N PHE A 80 1.97 0.21 -1.76
CA PHE A 80 1.62 -1.06 -2.37
C PHE A 80 0.92 -1.96 -1.35
N LYS A 81 -0.31 -2.39 -1.63
CA LYS A 81 -1.12 -3.19 -0.70
C LYS A 81 -0.67 -4.65 -0.68
N VAL A 82 -0.35 -5.16 0.50
CA VAL A 82 -0.07 -6.58 0.74
C VAL A 82 -0.72 -6.98 2.06
N ASP A 83 -1.96 -7.45 1.99
CA ASP A 83 -2.78 -7.78 3.17
C ASP A 83 -2.80 -9.29 3.50
N GLY A 84 -2.13 -10.12 2.70
CA GLY A 84 -2.01 -11.56 2.91
C GLY A 84 -0.79 -12.16 2.22
N GLY A 85 -0.29 -13.28 2.75
CA GLY A 85 0.93 -13.94 2.30
C GLY A 85 0.76 -15.32 1.65
N SER A 86 -0.43 -15.90 1.71
CA SER A 86 -0.77 -17.19 1.10
C SER A 86 -1.91 -17.01 0.09
N VAL A 87 -2.12 -17.99 -0.79
CA VAL A 87 -3.23 -17.98 -1.75
C VAL A 87 -4.56 -17.88 -1.00
N GLU A 88 -4.71 -18.66 0.08
CA GLU A 88 -5.93 -18.73 0.89
C GLU A 88 -6.18 -17.40 1.62
N ALA A 89 -5.13 -16.78 2.18
CA ALA A 89 -5.26 -15.49 2.84
C ALA A 89 -5.61 -14.38 1.82
N ILE A 90 -4.95 -14.37 0.67
CA ILE A 90 -5.22 -13.38 -0.38
C ILE A 90 -6.65 -13.53 -0.93
N GLU A 91 -7.11 -14.76 -1.16
CA GLU A 91 -8.48 -15.02 -1.61
C GLU A 91 -9.51 -14.60 -0.56
N ARG A 92 -9.28 -14.96 0.71
CA ARG A 92 -10.17 -14.61 1.82
C ARG A 92 -10.25 -13.09 2.08
N ILE A 93 -9.14 -12.39 1.97
CA ILE A 93 -9.04 -10.97 2.36
C ILE A 93 -9.32 -10.04 1.18
N ASN A 94 -8.78 -10.35 0.00
CA ASN A 94 -8.83 -9.47 -1.17
C ASN A 94 -9.87 -9.92 -2.21
N GLY A 95 -10.51 -11.08 -2.03
CA GLY A 95 -11.50 -11.62 -2.96
C GLY A 95 -10.94 -12.03 -4.31
N VAL A 96 -9.62 -12.21 -4.41
CA VAL A 96 -8.92 -12.58 -5.65
C VAL A 96 -7.96 -13.72 -5.37
N ARG A 97 -7.79 -14.63 -6.34
CA ARG A 97 -6.83 -15.71 -6.24
C ARG A 97 -5.53 -15.32 -6.93
N LEU A 98 -4.49 -15.05 -6.14
CA LEU A 98 -3.16 -14.67 -6.64
C LEU A 98 -2.08 -15.51 -5.97
N GLU A 99 -1.06 -15.86 -6.74
CA GLU A 99 0.14 -16.52 -6.22
C GLU A 99 0.99 -15.51 -5.42
N PRO A 100 1.40 -15.80 -4.17
CA PRO A 100 2.26 -14.91 -3.38
C PRO A 100 3.54 -14.51 -4.09
N ALA A 101 4.13 -15.42 -4.87
CA ALA A 101 5.29 -15.13 -5.69
C ALA A 101 5.02 -14.09 -6.80
N ALA A 102 3.78 -14.03 -7.33
CA ALA A 102 3.40 -12.99 -8.28
C ALA A 102 3.27 -11.62 -7.61
N VAL A 103 2.71 -11.59 -6.39
CA VAL A 103 2.64 -10.36 -5.57
C VAL A 103 4.06 -9.85 -5.28
N ALA A 104 4.96 -10.72 -4.81
CA ALA A 104 6.36 -10.38 -4.53
C ALA A 104 7.09 -9.83 -5.77
N ARG A 105 6.92 -10.46 -6.94
CA ARG A 105 7.52 -9.97 -8.20
C ARG A 105 6.99 -8.59 -8.60
N ASN A 106 5.70 -8.34 -8.44
CA ASN A 106 5.13 -7.03 -8.74
C ASN A 106 5.62 -5.99 -7.72
N LEU A 107 5.63 -6.32 -6.43
CA LEU A 107 6.17 -5.43 -5.40
C LEU A 107 7.64 -5.05 -5.68
N ALA A 108 8.49 -6.02 -6.03
CA ALA A 108 9.88 -5.77 -6.41
C ALA A 108 10.00 -4.82 -7.61
N ARG A 109 9.26 -5.08 -8.69
CA ARG A 109 9.22 -4.19 -9.87
C ARG A 109 8.75 -2.79 -9.52
N CYS A 110 7.77 -2.66 -8.63
CA CYS A 110 7.29 -1.35 -8.19
C CYS A 110 8.40 -0.58 -7.46
N ALA A 111 9.10 -1.26 -6.54
CA ALA A 111 10.19 -0.69 -5.75
C ALA A 111 11.39 -0.27 -6.61
N GLU A 112 11.62 -0.92 -7.75
CA GLU A 112 12.63 -0.52 -8.73
C GLU A 112 12.28 0.80 -9.46
N LEU A 113 10.99 1.09 -9.62
CA LEU A 113 10.50 2.22 -10.43
C LEU A 113 10.15 3.45 -9.59
N CYS A 114 9.75 3.25 -8.33
CA CYS A 114 9.27 4.32 -7.45
C CYS A 114 9.53 3.97 -5.99
N PRO A 115 9.90 4.94 -5.11
CA PRO A 115 9.96 4.70 -3.68
C PRO A 115 8.68 4.06 -3.15
N THR A 116 8.78 2.82 -2.67
CA THR A 116 7.61 2.01 -2.36
C THR A 116 7.56 1.68 -0.86
N TRP A 117 6.44 2.03 -0.24
CA TRP A 117 6.02 1.54 1.07
C TRP A 117 5.05 0.37 0.86
N VAL A 118 5.15 -0.65 1.71
CA VAL A 118 4.14 -1.70 1.78
C VAL A 118 3.04 -1.23 2.72
N GLN A 119 1.81 -1.17 2.25
CA GLN A 119 0.63 -0.89 3.07
C GLN A 119 -0.04 -2.22 3.43
N THR A 120 -0.24 -2.46 4.72
CA THR A 120 -0.82 -3.73 5.20
C THR A 120 -1.83 -3.44 6.30
N CYS A 121 -3.09 -3.83 6.07
CA CYS A 121 -4.14 -3.81 7.06
C CYS A 121 -4.17 -5.13 7.83
N MET A 122 -3.96 -5.08 9.15
CA MET A 122 -4.08 -6.23 10.03
C MET A 122 -5.38 -6.12 10.83
N PHE A 123 -6.12 -7.21 10.91
CA PHE A 123 -7.41 -7.27 11.58
C PHE A 123 -7.67 -8.65 12.14
N ARG A 124 -8.59 -8.71 13.10
CA ARG A 124 -9.14 -9.97 13.56
C ARG A 124 -10.12 -10.52 12.55
N TRP A 125 -10.19 -11.84 12.45
CA TRP A 125 -11.20 -12.55 11.70
C TRP A 125 -11.96 -13.51 12.60
N ASP A 126 -13.28 -13.33 12.70
CA ASP A 126 -14.15 -14.01 13.65
C ASP A 126 -13.61 -13.92 15.10
N GLY A 127 -13.04 -12.75 15.45
CA GLY A 127 -12.44 -12.48 16.77
C GLY A 127 -11.01 -13.02 16.96
N ALA A 128 -10.49 -13.83 16.05
CA ALA A 128 -9.13 -14.37 16.12
C ALA A 128 -8.10 -13.44 15.48
N LEU A 129 -6.91 -13.35 16.07
CA LEU A 129 -5.76 -12.66 15.48
C LEU A 129 -5.27 -13.38 14.21
N PRO A 130 -4.53 -12.67 13.32
CA PRO A 130 -3.74 -13.33 12.28
C PRO A 130 -2.84 -14.40 12.89
N THR A 131 -2.81 -15.59 12.29
CA THR A 131 -2.00 -16.70 12.83
C THR A 131 -0.51 -16.45 12.60
N ASP A 132 0.35 -17.13 13.36
CA ASP A 132 1.80 -17.06 13.11
C ASP A 132 2.17 -17.48 11.68
N THR A 133 1.47 -18.48 11.13
CA THR A 133 1.63 -18.92 9.75
C THR A 133 1.23 -17.85 8.75
N ASP A 134 0.11 -17.13 8.97
CA ASP A 134 -0.30 -16.02 8.09
C ASP A 134 0.73 -14.89 8.11
N ILE A 135 1.26 -14.55 9.30
CA ILE A 135 2.27 -13.50 9.46
C ILE A 135 3.60 -13.92 8.81
N ASP A 136 4.04 -15.17 9.00
CA ASP A 136 5.25 -15.69 8.36
C ASP A 136 5.12 -15.71 6.83
N ALA A 137 3.96 -16.11 6.31
CA ALA A 137 3.71 -16.08 4.87
C ALA A 137 3.74 -14.64 4.33
N TRP A 138 3.16 -13.68 5.05
CA TRP A 138 3.21 -12.26 4.67
C TRP A 138 4.64 -11.74 4.65
N LEU A 139 5.43 -12.03 5.69
CA LEU A 139 6.86 -11.68 5.74
C LEU A 139 7.64 -12.30 4.57
N ALA A 140 7.35 -13.56 4.22
CA ALA A 140 7.99 -14.23 3.10
C ALA A 140 7.74 -13.54 1.75
N VAL A 141 6.56 -12.95 1.54
CA VAL A 141 6.28 -12.11 0.35
C VAL A 141 7.18 -10.88 0.33
N LEU A 142 7.37 -10.22 1.47
CA LEU A 142 8.20 -9.02 1.57
C LEU A 142 9.69 -9.35 1.38
N GLU A 143 10.15 -10.45 1.97
CA GLU A 143 11.51 -10.97 1.79
C GLU A 143 11.78 -11.32 0.33
N ALA A 144 10.83 -12.00 -0.34
CA ALA A 144 10.96 -12.35 -1.75
C ALA A 144 10.98 -11.13 -2.69
N ALA A 145 10.41 -9.99 -2.27
CA ALA A 145 10.49 -8.73 -3.02
C ALA A 145 11.83 -7.99 -2.83
N GLY A 146 12.59 -8.32 -1.79
CA GLY A 146 13.82 -7.64 -1.37
C GLY A 146 13.53 -6.50 -0.40
N THR A 147 13.68 -6.78 0.90
CA THR A 147 13.35 -5.82 1.98
C THR A 147 14.17 -4.54 1.90
N GLU A 148 15.40 -4.62 1.41
CA GLU A 148 16.32 -3.50 1.21
C GLU A 148 15.86 -2.52 0.12
N ARG A 149 14.99 -2.95 -0.79
CA ARG A 149 14.41 -2.10 -1.84
C ARG A 149 13.20 -1.30 -1.35
N LEU A 150 12.60 -1.73 -0.24
CA LEU A 150 11.39 -1.13 0.29
C LEU A 150 11.73 0.02 1.23
N ARG A 151 10.89 1.07 1.24
CA ARG A 151 10.99 2.16 2.21
C ARG A 151 10.57 1.73 3.61
N GLY A 152 9.73 0.68 3.69
CA GLY A 152 9.22 0.10 4.92
C GLY A 152 7.78 -0.36 4.79
N VAL A 153 7.17 -0.66 5.94
CA VAL A 153 5.78 -1.08 6.07
C VAL A 153 4.97 -0.01 6.80
N LEU A 154 3.82 0.36 6.23
CA LEU A 154 2.74 1.09 6.87
C LEU A 154 1.74 0.05 7.38
N LEU A 155 1.85 -0.33 8.65
CA LEU A 155 1.04 -1.36 9.28
C LEU A 155 -0.11 -0.71 10.05
N TYR A 156 -1.35 -1.08 9.77
CA TYR A 156 -2.49 -0.41 10.39
C TYR A 156 -3.68 -1.32 10.66
N GLY A 157 -4.54 -0.91 11.59
CA GLY A 157 -5.79 -1.57 11.94
C GLY A 157 -7.01 -1.09 11.14
N VAL A 158 -8.18 -1.63 11.44
CA VAL A 158 -9.45 -1.20 10.81
C VAL A 158 -9.91 0.12 11.41
N ALA A 159 -9.63 1.23 10.72
CA ALA A 159 -10.00 2.57 11.19
C ALA A 159 -11.44 2.99 10.84
N ARG A 160 -12.08 2.34 9.86
CA ARG A 160 -13.46 2.65 9.42
C ARG A 160 -14.24 1.37 9.21
N PRO A 161 -15.57 1.37 9.41
CA PRO A 161 -16.41 0.22 9.09
C PRO A 161 -16.19 -0.24 7.65
N SER A 162 -15.95 -1.55 7.48
CA SER A 162 -15.85 -2.15 6.16
C SER A 162 -17.23 -2.15 5.50
N MET A 163 -17.26 -1.91 4.19
CA MET A 163 -18.47 -2.03 3.35
C MET A 163 -18.54 -3.37 2.61
N GLN A 164 -17.61 -4.30 2.91
CA GLN A 164 -17.57 -5.64 2.34
C GLN A 164 -18.53 -6.59 3.06
N ALA A 165 -18.87 -7.71 2.42
CA ALA A 165 -19.77 -8.72 2.99
C ALA A 165 -19.23 -9.31 4.31
N GLU A 166 -17.91 -9.34 4.44
CA GLU A 166 -17.17 -9.89 5.57
C GLU A 166 -17.05 -8.90 6.73
N ALA A 167 -17.59 -7.68 6.63
CA ALA A 167 -17.55 -6.67 7.69
C ALA A 167 -17.96 -7.20 9.08
N PRO A 168 -18.98 -8.07 9.25
CA PRO A 168 -19.35 -8.63 10.56
C PRO A 168 -18.29 -9.55 11.17
N ARG A 169 -17.37 -10.07 10.36
CA ARG A 169 -16.31 -11.01 10.77
C ARG A 169 -15.03 -10.29 11.17
N ILE A 170 -14.91 -9.00 10.83
CA ILE A 170 -13.67 -8.25 10.97
C ILE A 170 -13.74 -7.33 12.19
N SER A 171 -12.69 -7.32 13.02
CA SER A 171 -12.56 -6.38 14.12
C SER A 171 -11.13 -5.86 14.29
N THR A 172 -10.98 -4.75 15.03
CA THR A 172 -9.71 -4.05 15.21
C THR A 172 -8.70 -4.88 15.99
N LEU A 173 -7.41 -4.62 15.75
CA LEU A 173 -6.32 -4.99 16.68
C LEU A 173 -6.11 -3.88 17.69
N THR A 174 -5.59 -4.22 18.87
CA THR A 174 -5.03 -3.23 19.78
C THR A 174 -3.70 -2.70 19.24
N VAL A 175 -3.25 -1.56 19.76
CA VAL A 175 -1.92 -1.01 19.43
C VAL A 175 -0.82 -2.04 19.72
N ASP A 176 -0.88 -2.71 20.88
CA ASP A 176 0.12 -3.69 21.31
C ASP A 176 0.17 -4.91 20.39
N GLU A 177 -0.98 -5.34 19.86
CA GLU A 177 -1.06 -6.45 18.91
C GLU A 177 -0.47 -6.06 17.56
N LEU A 178 -0.73 -4.84 17.07
CA LEU A 178 -0.10 -4.33 15.86
C LEU A 178 1.42 -4.19 16.05
N GLU A 179 1.88 -3.70 17.20
CA GLU A 179 3.31 -3.55 17.49
C GLU A 179 4.02 -4.91 17.60
N ALA A 180 3.37 -5.93 18.16
CA ALA A 180 3.90 -7.30 18.17
C ALA A 180 4.13 -7.84 16.75
N ILE A 181 3.21 -7.57 15.81
CA ILE A 181 3.37 -7.93 14.40
C ILE A 181 4.47 -7.07 13.74
N ALA A 182 4.47 -5.76 14.00
CA ALA A 182 5.47 -4.83 13.48
C ALA A 182 6.90 -5.25 13.88
N GLU A 183 7.10 -5.72 15.10
CA GLU A 183 8.40 -6.15 15.59
C GLU A 183 8.95 -7.35 14.80
N ARG A 184 8.08 -8.24 14.30
CA ARG A 184 8.52 -9.35 13.42
C ARG A 184 9.04 -8.82 12.09
N ALA A 185 8.40 -7.82 11.50
CA ALA A 185 8.90 -7.17 10.28
C ALA A 185 10.18 -6.36 10.53
N ARG A 186 10.31 -5.68 11.67
CA ARG A 186 11.54 -4.97 12.06
C ARG A 186 12.74 -5.92 12.18
N LYS A 187 12.53 -7.12 12.73
CA LYS A 187 13.56 -8.18 12.79
C LYS A 187 14.03 -8.67 11.41
N LYS A 188 13.24 -8.44 10.35
CA LYS A 188 13.62 -8.69 8.94
C LYS A 188 14.32 -7.50 8.28
N GLY A 189 14.65 -6.46 9.05
CA GLY A 189 15.35 -5.26 8.58
C GLY A 189 14.44 -4.17 8.00
N LEU A 190 13.11 -4.33 8.09
CA LEU A 190 12.16 -3.34 7.58
C LEU A 190 11.93 -2.21 8.59
N THR A 191 11.86 -0.97 8.11
CA THR A 191 11.24 0.11 8.88
C THR A 191 9.73 -0.13 8.95
N VAL A 192 9.12 -0.01 10.13
CA VAL A 192 7.66 -0.18 10.29
C VAL A 192 7.05 1.00 11.02
N ARG A 193 6.02 1.59 10.42
CA ARG A 193 5.17 2.63 11.02
C ARG A 193 3.82 2.02 11.35
N VAL A 194 3.47 2.04 12.63
CA VAL A 194 2.18 1.54 13.12
C VAL A 194 1.17 2.69 13.20
N SER A 195 -0.02 2.47 12.66
CA SER A 195 -1.18 3.35 12.84
C SER A 195 -2.36 2.52 13.38
N PRO A 196 -2.73 2.66 14.66
CA PRO A 196 -3.86 1.93 15.22
C PRO A 196 -5.20 2.32 14.60
#